data_AF-A0A9X9ETG7-F1
#
_entry.id   AF-A0A9X9ETG7-F1
#
_cell.length_a   1.000
_cell.length_b   1.000
_cell.length_c   1.000
_cell.angle_alpha   90.00
_cell.angle_beta   90.00
_cell.angle_gamma   90.00
#
_symmetry.space_group_name_H-M   'P 1'
#
loop_
_entity.id
_entity.type
_entity.pdbx_description
1 polymer ?
#
loop_
_entity_poly.entity_id
_entity_poly.type
_entity_poly.pdbx_seq_one_letter_code
_entity_poly.pdbx_strand_id
1 'polypeptide(L)'
;MLEVEQSLIGVTAQRLVELRCLPCKGDCAFACKMTARNKRASVYELLYGKSLAEVLRKMGDEKGMATVSYRQLKDEIGKAVAMGYVDSEEYERLVYHETKK
;
A
#
# COMPACT_ATOMS: atom_id res chain seq x y z
N MET A 1 12.46 -18.54 15.70
CA MET A 1 12.80 -17.58 14.62
C MET A 1 13.40 -18.28 13.41
N LEU A 2 14.29 -19.27 13.59
CA LEU A 2 14.95 -19.99 12.49
C LEU A 2 14.00 -20.54 11.40
N GLU A 3 12.88 -21.16 11.77
CA GLU A 3 11.91 -21.69 10.80
C GLU A 3 11.29 -20.60 9.91
N VAL A 4 11.00 -19.43 10.48
CA VAL A 4 10.47 -18.27 9.74
C VAL A 4 11.54 -17.73 8.79
N GLU A 5 12.78 -17.61 9.24
CA GLU A 5 13.89 -17.12 8.41
C GLU A 5 14.19 -18.03 7.20
N GLN A 6 14.02 -19.34 7.37
CA GLN A 6 14.31 -20.32 6.31
C GLN A 6 13.15 -20.54 5.33
N SER A 7 11.92 -20.25 5.74
CA SER A 7 10.71 -20.54 4.93
C SER A 7 10.01 -19.29 4.39
N LEU A 8 10.13 -18.13 5.04
CA LEU A 8 9.44 -16.91 4.65
C LEU A 8 10.14 -16.24 3.46
N ILE A 9 9.55 -16.37 2.28
CA ILE A 9 10.08 -15.78 1.04
C ILE A 9 9.61 -14.34 0.79
N GLY A 10 8.51 -13.92 1.44
CA GLY A 10 7.88 -12.63 1.23
C GLY A 10 6.69 -12.38 2.16
N VAL A 11 6.41 -11.10 2.40
CA VAL A 11 5.23 -10.60 3.10
C VAL A 11 4.55 -9.57 2.20
N THR A 12 3.23 -9.66 2.09
CA THR A 12 2.41 -8.68 1.38
C THR A 12 1.37 -8.08 2.30
N ALA A 13 1.22 -6.75 2.24
CA ALA A 13 0.08 -6.06 2.83
C ALA A 13 -0.78 -5.47 1.71
N GLN A 14 -2.09 -5.69 1.78
CA GLN A 14 -3.04 -5.27 0.75
C GLN A 14 -4.04 -4.26 1.31
N ARG A 15 -4.39 -3.25 0.50
CA ARG A 15 -5.55 -2.38 0.72
C ARG A 15 -6.42 -2.31 -0.53
N LEU A 16 -7.71 -2.09 -0.34
CA LEU A 16 -8.66 -1.85 -1.42
C LEU A 16 -9.01 -0.35 -1.40
N VAL A 17 -8.80 0.32 -2.53
CA VAL A 17 -9.06 1.75 -2.70
C VAL A 17 -10.18 1.99 -3.70
N GLU A 18 -10.93 3.07 -3.50
CA GLU A 18 -11.89 3.55 -4.49
C GLU A 18 -11.21 4.34 -5.61
N LEU A 19 -11.63 4.08 -6.86
CA LEU A 19 -11.09 4.72 -8.04
C LEU A 19 -11.94 5.92 -8.48
N ARG A 20 -11.31 7.09 -8.62
CA ARG A 20 -11.91 8.24 -9.27
C ARG A 20 -11.99 8.01 -10.78
N CYS A 21 -13.05 8.55 -11.37
CA CYS A 21 -13.16 8.60 -12.82
C CYS A 21 -12.17 9.66 -13.33
N LEU A 22 -11.13 9.28 -14.07
CA LEU A 22 -10.17 10.26 -14.60
C LEU A 22 -10.83 11.33 -15.50
N PRO A 23 -11.74 10.98 -16.43
CA PRO A 23 -12.44 11.99 -17.24
C PRO A 23 -13.32 12.94 -16.41
N CYS A 24 -14.08 12.42 -15.44
CA CYS A 24 -15.07 13.21 -14.70
C CYS A 24 -14.54 13.79 -13.39
N LYS A 25 -13.31 13.42 -13.00
CA LYS A 25 -12.72 13.69 -11.68
C LYS A 25 -13.67 13.36 -10.51
N GLY A 26 -14.49 12.31 -10.64
CA GLY A 26 -15.45 11.88 -9.61
C GLY A 26 -16.89 12.34 -9.84
N ASP A 27 -17.13 13.45 -10.54
CA ASP A 27 -18.48 13.99 -10.78
C ASP A 27 -19.12 13.38 -12.04
N CYS A 28 -19.38 12.07 -11.96
CA CYS A 28 -19.93 11.33 -13.09
C CYS A 28 -21.42 11.62 -13.30
N ALA A 29 -21.80 12.01 -14.52
CA ALA A 29 -23.19 11.98 -14.98
C ALA A 29 -23.74 10.54 -15.01
N PHE A 30 -25.07 10.39 -15.10
CA PHE A 30 -25.75 9.08 -15.07
C PHE A 30 -25.16 8.08 -16.07
N ALA A 31 -24.92 8.49 -17.32
CA ALA A 31 -24.33 7.63 -18.34
C ALA A 31 -22.93 7.09 -17.96
N CYS A 32 -22.11 7.90 -17.29
CA CYS A 32 -20.78 7.49 -16.82
C CYS A 32 -20.85 6.55 -15.59
N LYS A 33 -21.90 6.66 -14.77
CA LYS A 33 -22.15 5.73 -13.66
C LYS A 33 -22.65 4.37 -14.14
N MET A 34 -23.36 4.32 -15.27
CA MET A 34 -23.87 3.10 -15.90
C MET A 34 -22.81 2.32 -16.66
N THR A 35 -21.67 2.93 -16.99
CA THR A 35 -20.56 2.23 -17.61
C THR A 35 -19.92 1.27 -16.60
N ALA A 36 -19.69 0.01 -16.99
CA ALA A 36 -19.03 -1.00 -16.17
C ALA A 36 -17.53 -0.70 -16.03
N ARG A 37 -17.19 0.34 -15.26
CA ARG A 37 -15.81 0.66 -14.87
C ARG A 37 -15.46 -0.02 -13.56
N ASN A 38 -14.21 -0.46 -13.43
CA ASN A 38 -13.67 -0.88 -12.14
C ASN A 38 -13.71 0.32 -11.19
N LYS A 39 -14.54 0.23 -10.15
CA LYS A 39 -14.69 1.29 -9.14
C LYS A 39 -13.66 1.16 -8.02
N ARG A 40 -12.92 0.06 -7.97
CA ARG A 40 -11.95 -0.25 -6.92
C ARG A 40 -10.70 -0.88 -7.52
N ALA A 41 -9.57 -0.67 -6.85
CA ALA A 41 -8.30 -1.33 -7.15
C ALA A 41 -7.65 -1.81 -5.86
N SER A 42 -6.81 -2.84 -5.98
CA SER A 42 -5.96 -3.30 -4.89
C SER A 42 -4.61 -2.60 -4.95
N VAL A 43 -4.13 -2.13 -3.80
CA VAL A 43 -2.78 -1.58 -3.61
C VAL A 43 -2.00 -2.54 -2.72
N TYR A 44 -0.75 -2.80 -3.09
CA TYR A 44 0.10 -3.78 -2.43
C TYR A 44 1.41 -3.16 -1.94
N GLU A 45 1.76 -3.46 -0.70
CA GLU A 45 3.11 -3.32 -0.16
C GLU A 45 3.77 -4.71 -0.16
N LEU A 46 4.97 -4.80 -0.74
CA LEU A 46 5.69 -6.06 -0.92
C LEU A 46 7.04 -6.00 -0.22
N LEU A 47 7.22 -6.84 0.80
CA LEU A 47 8.48 -7.04 1.50
C LEU A 47 9.04 -8.43 1.15
N TYR A 48 10.09 -8.49 0.36
CA TYR A 48 10.67 -9.75 -0.11
C TYR A 48 12.17 -9.59 -0.40
N GLY A 49 12.86 -10.71 -0.64
CA GLY A 49 14.27 -10.72 -1.04
C GLY A 49 15.18 -10.04 -0.02
N LYS A 50 16.05 -9.12 -0.49
CA LYS A 50 17.06 -8.45 0.35
C LYS A 50 16.43 -7.65 1.49
N SER A 51 15.36 -6.89 1.22
CA SER A 51 14.69 -6.09 2.23
C SER A 51 14.09 -6.97 3.34
N LEU A 52 13.51 -8.13 3.00
CA LEU A 52 13.01 -9.07 4.00
C LEU A 52 14.15 -9.67 4.84
N ALA A 53 15.25 -10.09 4.20
CA ALA A 53 16.42 -10.63 4.90
C ALA A 53 17.02 -9.60 5.88
N GLU A 54 17.05 -8.32 5.50
CA GLU A 54 17.48 -7.23 6.37
C GLU A 54 16.55 -7.00 7.55
N VAL A 55 15.23 -7.10 7.35
CA VAL A 55 14.24 -7.01 8.45
C VAL A 55 14.44 -8.17 9.43
N LEU A 56 14.55 -9.40 8.93
CA LEU A 56 14.69 -10.58 9.79
C LEU A 56 16.00 -10.56 10.59
N ARG A 57 17.13 -10.19 9.96
CA ARG A 57 18.41 -10.01 10.67
C ARG A 57 18.31 -8.96 11.77
N LYS A 58 17.64 -7.83 11.51
CA LYS A 58 17.46 -6.75 12.49
C LYS A 58 16.54 -7.15 13.65
N MET A 59 15.55 -8.00 13.41
CA MET A 59 14.70 -8.52 14.50
C MET A 59 15.49 -9.41 15.47
N GLY A 60 16.59 -10.03 15.02
CA GLY A 60 17.49 -10.81 15.87
C GLY A 60 18.57 -9.99 16.60
N ASP A 61 18.97 -8.83 16.08
CA ASP A 61 19.99 -7.96 16.67
C ASP A 61 19.37 -6.83 17.51
N GLU A 62 19.45 -6.92 18.84
CA GLU A 62 18.90 -5.93 19.80
C GLU A 62 19.49 -4.50 19.69
N LYS A 63 20.50 -4.26 18.84
CA LYS A 63 21.36 -3.06 18.88
C LYS A 63 21.37 -2.17 17.62
N GLY A 64 20.41 -2.26 16.71
CA GLY A 64 20.47 -1.48 15.46
C GLY A 64 19.15 -0.88 14.97
N MET A 65 18.87 0.38 15.31
CA MET A 65 17.78 1.21 14.77
C MET A 65 17.98 1.66 13.30
N ALA A 66 18.50 0.80 12.42
CA ALA A 66 18.58 1.14 11.00
C ALA A 66 17.22 0.89 10.34
N THR A 67 16.63 1.88 9.68
CA THR A 67 15.40 1.71 8.90
C THR A 67 15.67 0.84 7.67
N VAL A 68 14.89 -0.22 7.43
CA VAL A 68 14.91 -0.94 6.14
C VAL A 68 14.11 -0.12 5.13
N SER A 69 14.72 0.21 4.00
CA SER A 69 14.04 0.93 2.94
C SER A 69 13.31 -0.05 2.01
N TYR A 70 11.99 0.07 1.94
CA TYR A 70 11.15 -0.61 0.97
C TYR A 70 9.88 0.22 0.77
N ARG A 71 9.16 0.01 -0.35
CA ARG A 71 7.95 0.77 -0.67
C ARG A 71 6.82 0.33 0.24
N GLN A 72 6.27 1.26 1.00
CA GLN A 72 5.16 1.02 1.92
C GLN A 72 3.82 1.36 1.28
N LEU A 73 2.71 0.92 1.89
CA LEU A 73 1.35 1.23 1.44
C LEU A 73 1.14 2.73 1.27
N LYS A 74 1.67 3.55 2.17
CA LYS A 74 1.60 5.02 2.06
C LYS A 74 2.26 5.53 0.77
N ASP A 75 3.35 4.93 0.32
CA ASP A 75 4.06 5.38 -0.87
C ASP A 75 3.30 5.00 -2.15
N GLU A 76 2.64 3.84 -2.15
CA GLU A 76 1.84 3.36 -3.28
C GLU A 76 0.48 4.05 -3.36
N ILE A 77 -0.21 4.25 -2.24
CA ILE A 77 -1.47 5.00 -2.20
C ILE A 77 -1.20 6.47 -2.55
N GLY A 78 -0.14 7.07 -1.99
CA GLY A 78 0.24 8.46 -2.30
C GLY A 78 0.55 8.66 -3.78
N LYS A 79 1.22 7.69 -4.42
CA LYS A 79 1.43 7.69 -5.87
C LYS A 79 0.10 7.64 -6.63
N ALA A 80 -0.84 6.79 -6.22
CA ALA A 80 -2.15 6.68 -6.88
C ALA A 80 -2.97 7.98 -6.77
N VAL A 81 -2.89 8.67 -5.63
CA VAL A 81 -3.49 10.00 -5.42
C VAL A 81 -2.83 11.04 -6.32
N ALA A 82 -1.50 11.11 -6.34
CA ALA A 82 -0.76 12.05 -7.19
C ALA A 82 -1.07 11.88 -8.68
N MET A 83 -1.36 10.66 -9.12
CA MET A 83 -1.77 10.34 -10.49
C MET A 83 -3.26 10.59 -10.76
N GLY A 84 -4.06 10.96 -9.75
CA GLY A 84 -5.49 11.26 -9.88
C GLY A 84 -6.41 10.04 -9.94
N TYR A 85 -5.88 8.82 -9.75
CA TYR A 85 -6.68 7.59 -9.75
C TYR A 85 -7.48 7.42 -8.46
N VAL A 86 -6.97 7.95 -7.35
CA VAL A 86 -7.53 7.75 -6.00
C VAL A 86 -7.73 9.13 -5.35
N ASP A 87 -8.77 9.25 -4.53
CA ASP A 87 -9.02 10.49 -3.78
C ASP A 87 -8.03 10.66 -2.62
N SER A 88 -7.67 11.90 -2.25
CA SER A 88 -6.83 12.16 -1.07
C SER A 88 -7.49 11.68 0.22
N GLU A 89 -8.82 11.67 0.30
CA GLU A 89 -9.55 11.14 1.45
C GLU A 89 -9.26 9.64 1.69
N GLU A 90 -9.03 8.87 0.62
CA GLU A 90 -8.65 7.45 0.74
C GLU A 90 -7.25 7.29 1.34
N TYR A 91 -6.32 8.20 1.03
CA TYR A 91 -5.01 8.24 1.67
C TYR A 91 -5.14 8.53 3.16
N GLU A 92 -5.94 9.54 3.53
CA GLU A 92 -6.19 9.91 4.92
C GLU A 92 -6.78 8.73 5.71
N ARG A 93 -7.82 8.10 5.14
CA ARG A 93 -8.50 6.95 5.74
C ARG A 93 -7.57 5.77 5.97
N LEU A 94 -6.72 5.45 5.00
CA LEU A 94 -5.94 4.21 5.00
C LEU A 94 -4.52 4.34 5.57
N VAL A 95 -3.95 5.54 5.60
CA VAL A 95 -2.56 5.77 6.05
C VAL A 95 -2.51 6.42 7.43
N TYR A 96 -3.34 7.44 7.71
CA TYR A 96 -3.24 8.20 8.97
C TYR A 96 -3.87 7.49 10.16
N HIS A 97 -4.87 6.61 9.96
CA HIS A 97 -5.46 5.84 11.05
C HIS A 97 -4.53 4.73 11.59
N GLU A 98 -3.50 4.34 10.84
CA GLU A 98 -2.52 3.32 11.28
C GLU A 98 -1.42 3.91 12.18
N THR A 99 -1.12 5.20 12.05
CA THR A 99 -0.01 5.85 12.79
C THR A 99 -0.38 6.28 14.23
N LYS A 100 -1.64 6.12 14.64
CA LYS A 100 -2.15 6.46 15.98
C LYS A 100 -2.29 5.25 16.92
N LYS A 101 -1.85 4.07 16.53
CA LYS A 101 -1.96 2.83 17.32
C LYS A 101 -0.58 2.38 17.80
#